data_AF-A0A954QQN7-F1
#
_entry.id   AF-A0A954QQN7-F1
#
_cell.length_a   1.000
_cell.length_b   1.000
_cell.length_c   1.000
_cell.angle_alpha   90.00
_cell.angle_beta   90.00
_cell.angle_gamma   90.00
#
_symmetry.space_group_name_H-M   'P 1'
#
loop_
_entity.id
_entity.type
_entity.pdbx_description
1 polymer ?
#
loop_
_entity_poly.entity_id
_entity_poly.type
_entity_poly.pdbx_seq_one_letter_code
_entity_poly.pdbx_strand_id
1 'polypeptide(L)' 'MSARLFDESVEVFYDGDCPLCKREIGFLQRRDRQGRIRFTDIANPA' A
#
# COMPACT_ATOMS: atom_id res chain seq x y z
N MET A 1 -22.00 19.37 -5.72
CA MET A 1 -20.75 18.98 -6.42
C MET A 1 -19.60 19.16 -5.45
N SER A 2 -19.31 18.15 -4.62
CA SER A 2 -18.18 18.18 -3.69
C SER A 2 -17.02 17.45 -4.34
N ALA A 3 -16.04 18.20 -4.84
CA ALA A 3 -14.77 17.64 -5.27
C ALA A 3 -14.02 17.23 -4.01
N ARG A 4 -13.95 15.92 -3.73
CA ARG A 4 -13.07 15.40 -2.68
C ARG A 4 -11.64 15.69 -3.14
N LEU A 5 -10.96 16.61 -2.46
CA LEU A 5 -9.58 17.02 -2.76
C LEU A 5 -8.56 15.90 -2.50
N PHE A 6 -8.98 14.83 -1.82
CA PHE A 6 -8.18 13.65 -1.56
C PHE A 6 -9.01 12.44 -1.92
N ASP A 7 -8.48 11.61 -2.81
CA ASP A 7 -8.99 10.26 -3.00
C ASP A 7 -8.91 9.56 -1.64
N GLU A 8 -10.00 8.93 -1.17
CA GLU A 8 -10.03 8.23 0.12
C GLU A 8 -9.17 6.95 0.10
N SER A 9 -8.44 6.71 -1.00
CA SER A 9 -7.47 5.63 -1.14
C SER A 9 -6.23 5.88 -0.27
N VAL A 10 -5.86 4.88 0.52
CA VAL A 10 -4.58 4.85 1.21
C VAL A 10 -3.58 4.16 0.29
N GLU A 11 -2.42 4.76 0.06
CA GLU A 11 -1.29 4.12 -0.59
C GLU A 11 -0.15 3.88 0.40
N VAL A 12 0.41 2.68 0.37
CA VAL A 12 1.56 2.27 1.17
C VAL A 12 2.72 1.96 0.23
N PHE A 13 3.79 2.73 0.39
CA PHE A 13 5.07 2.49 -0.26
C PHE A 13 5.94 1.60 0.61
N TYR A 14 6.61 0.62 0.00
CA TYR A 14 7.50 -0.29 0.71
C TYR A 14 8.66 -0.73 -0.15
N ASP A 15 9.76 -1.10 0.49
CA ASP A 15 10.97 -1.63 -0.16
C ASP A 15 10.88 -3.17 -0.25
N GLY A 16 10.77 -3.71 -1.47
CA GLY A 16 10.73 -5.15 -1.75
C GLY A 16 12.03 -5.91 -1.46
N ASP A 17 13.17 -5.20 -1.39
CA ASP A 17 14.47 -5.79 -1.04
C ASP A 17 14.70 -5.87 0.47
N CYS A 18 13.92 -5.12 1.26
CA CYS A 18 13.96 -5.18 2.73
C CYS A 18 13.11 -6.34 3.30
N PRO A 19 13.70 -7.34 4.00
CA PRO A 19 12.96 -8.46 4.57
C PRO A 19 11.94 -8.05 5.65
N LEU A 20 12.19 -6.96 6.37
CA LEU A 20 11.25 -6.45 7.38
C LEU A 20 10.02 -5.82 6.72
N CYS A 21 10.23 -4.97 5.71
CA CYS A 21 9.14 -4.34 4.94
C CYS A 21 8.22 -5.40 4.32
N LYS A 22 8.77 -6.45 3.72
CA LYS A 22 7.95 -7.56 3.18
C LYS A 22 7.08 -8.24 4.24
N ARG A 23 7.58 -8.43 5.46
CA ARG A 23 6.79 -9.03 6.56
C ARG A 23 5.64 -8.12 6.99
N GLU A 24 5.91 -6.81 7.09
CA GLU A 24 4.92 -5.80 7.43
C GLU A 24 3.83 -5.70 6.35
N ILE A 25 4.20 -5.64 5.08
CA ILE A 25 3.26 -5.54 3.96
C ILE A 25 2.41 -6.79 3.84
N GLY A 26 2.99 -7.98 4.02
CA GLY A 26 2.21 -9.21 4.10
C GLY A 26 1.18 -9.19 5.24
N PHE A 27 1.51 -8.58 6.38
CA PHE A 27 0.56 -8.41 7.50
C PHE A 27 -0.57 -7.43 7.15
N LEU A 28 -0.26 -6.32 6.47
CA LEU A 28 -1.24 -5.31 6.05
C LEU A 28 -2.16 -5.85 4.94
N GLN A 29 -1.61 -6.51 3.92
CA GLN A 29 -2.37 -7.16 2.85
C GLN A 29 -3.38 -8.18 3.40
N ARG A 30 -2.98 -8.99 4.41
CA ARG A 30 -3.91 -9.92 5.07
C ARG A 30 -5.04 -9.23 5.84
N ARG A 31 -4.85 -7.97 6.27
CA ARG A 31 -5.87 -7.17 6.97
C ARG A 31 -6.72 -6.34 6.03
N ASP A 32 -6.20 -5.99 4.85
CA ASP A 32 -6.93 -5.25 3.83
C ASP A 32 -7.96 -6.14 3.11
N ARG A 33 -8.91 -6.66 3.87
CA ARG A 33 -9.98 -7.54 3.37
C ARG A 33 -10.94 -6.85 2.40
N GLN A 34 -10.89 -5.52 2.35
CA GLN A 34 -11.79 -4.70 1.55
C GLN A 34 -11.08 -4.05 0.35
N GLY A 35 -9.79 -4.36 0.14
CA GLY A 35 -9.01 -3.86 -0.99
C GLY A 35 -8.93 -2.34 -1.05
N ARG A 36 -8.82 -1.67 0.11
CA ARG A 36 -8.80 -0.20 0.19
C ARG A 36 -7.39 0.38 0.12
N ILE A 37 -6.35 -0.47 0.17
CA ILE A 37 -4.96 -0.04 0.24
C ILE A 37 -4.25 -0.38 -1.08
N ARG A 38 -3.67 0.64 -1.73
CA ARG A 38 -2.72 0.44 -2.82
C ARG A 38 -1.34 0.18 -2.23
N PHE A 39 -0.68 -0.90 -2.66
CA PHE A 39 0.68 -1.24 -2.22
C PHE A 39 1.65 -1.05 -3.38
N THR A 40 2.67 -0.21 -3.19
CA THR A 40 3.64 0.14 -4.24
C THR A 40 5.05 -0.21 -3.78
N ASP A 41 5.70 -1.12 -4.51
CA ASP A 41 7.09 -1.52 -4.26
C ASP A 41 8.05 -0.50 -4.88
N ILE A 42 8.85 0.17 -4.05
CA ILE A 42 9.82 1.17 -4.51
C ILE A 42 11.14 0.54 -4.99
N ALA A 43 11.40 -0.73 -4.66
CA ALA A 43 12.58 -1.46 -5.12
C ALA A 43 12.39 -1.95 -6.57
N ASN A 44 11.14 -2.12 -7.00
CA ASN A 44 10.78 -2.49 -8.37
C ASN A 44 9.79 -1.46 -8.96
N PRO A 45 10.25 -0.25 -9.30
CA PRO A 45 9.42 0.74 -9.98
C PRO A 45 9.04 0.20 -11.36
N ALA A 46 7.76 -0.10 -11.54
CA ALA A 46 7.16 -0.47 -12.82
C ALA A 46 6.88 0.76 -13.69
#